data_AF-A0A3D2FUN2-F1
#
_entry.id   AF-A0A3D2FUN2-F1
#
_cell.length_a   1.000
_cell.length_b   1.000
_cell.length_c   1.000
_cell.angle_alpha   90.00
_cell.angle_beta   90.00
_cell.angle_gamma   90.00
#
_symmetry.space_group_name_H-M   'P 1'
#
loop_
_entity.id
_entity.type
_entity.pdbx_description
1 polymer ?
#
loop_
_entity_poly.entity_id
_entity_poly.type
_entity_poly.pdbx_seq_one_letter_code
_entity_poly.pdbx_strand_id
1 'polypeptide(L)'
;MRFWMTGTFASALSGFIWLGLWQLVLSMTAILTTGVALPLQPGPAAMAGLLTALFGIAQRPAAPLIRRISGMILLLILLVGLSLGAPFDPQGILPVWQNLMLLLMLTAAGWMSIEKTIGTAGPGRMARYAAEEFYLRLLWGLGLMMFVLIVALPFYVMFMTSLKSQQSLLQNPLDFSIDLSVGFATLFRSYIELFADYGFLTLLLNSAIVSVATVVLTLLFSVPGAYAVAKLRFPGRQWLSGSVLLIYLIPAIILVIPLYAVFSQLGLRNSLLGLCIVYPATTIPVALYMLRGYFAGLPSDLDDAGLMDGLSRLQIITRIAMPLSMPAIASVALYVFMIAWNE
;
A
#
# COMPACT_ATOMS: atom_id res chain seq x y z
N MET A 1 29.08 28.34 16.61
CA MET A 1 29.15 27.70 15.26
C MET A 1 28.15 26.56 15.25
N ARG A 2 27.15 26.53 14.34
CA ARG A 2 26.12 25.48 14.30
C ARG A 2 26.72 24.21 13.70
N PHE A 3 27.17 23.26 14.54
CA PHE A 3 27.84 22.03 14.10
C PHE A 3 26.93 21.15 13.23
N TRP A 4 25.62 21.24 13.41
CA TRP A 4 24.63 20.50 12.62
C TRP A 4 24.49 20.97 11.16
N MET A 5 25.19 22.04 10.77
CA MET A 5 25.23 22.54 9.39
C MET A 5 26.52 22.16 8.66
N THR A 6 27.28 21.17 9.12
CA THR A 6 28.44 20.66 8.39
C THR A 6 28.10 19.38 7.65
N GLY A 7 28.68 19.20 6.47
CA GLY A 7 28.50 17.97 5.71
C GLY A 7 29.02 16.74 6.46
N THR A 8 30.08 16.90 7.26
CA THR A 8 30.59 15.83 8.13
C THR A 8 29.56 15.34 9.13
N PHE A 9 28.83 16.25 9.79
CA PHE A 9 27.75 15.88 10.71
C PHE A 9 26.59 15.22 9.96
N ALA A 10 26.14 15.81 8.85
CA ALA A 10 25.08 15.27 8.01
C ALA A 10 25.41 13.84 7.52
N SER A 11 26.65 13.63 7.09
CA SER A 11 27.16 12.33 6.65
C SER A 11 27.14 11.31 7.79
N ALA A 12 27.76 11.64 8.94
CA ALA A 12 27.79 10.78 10.11
C ALA A 12 26.38 10.39 10.59
N LEU A 13 25.47 11.37 10.66
CA LEU A 13 24.08 11.16 11.07
C LEU A 13 23.34 10.24 10.09
N SER A 14 23.49 10.47 8.78
CA SER A 14 22.85 9.61 7.77
C SER A 14 23.40 8.19 7.78
N GLY A 15 24.71 8.01 7.96
CA GLY A 15 25.36 6.71 8.07
C GLY A 15 24.89 5.92 9.28
N PHE A 16 24.83 6.59 10.43
CA PHE A 16 24.35 6.00 11.68
C PHE A 16 22.90 5.52 11.57
N ILE A 17 22.00 6.39 11.08
CA ILE A 17 20.58 6.07 10.97
C ILE A 17 20.34 4.97 9.92
N TRP A 18 20.83 5.15 8.70
CA TRP A 18 20.49 4.24 7.60
C TRP A 18 21.02 2.83 7.84
N LEU A 19 22.26 2.66 8.30
CA LEU A 19 22.79 1.32 8.47
C LEU A 19 22.19 0.59 9.68
N GLY A 20 21.90 1.31 10.76
CA GLY A 20 21.15 0.74 11.89
C GLY A 20 19.76 0.28 11.47
N LEU A 21 19.03 1.08 10.70
CA LEU A 21 17.69 0.73 10.23
C LEU A 21 17.68 -0.42 9.22
N TRP A 22 18.59 -0.42 8.24
CA TRP A 22 18.69 -1.52 7.29
C TRP A 22 19.10 -2.83 7.96
N GLN A 23 19.93 -2.78 9.01
CA GLN A 23 20.27 -3.96 9.81
C GLN A 23 19.00 -4.52 10.47
N LEU A 24 18.19 -3.68 11.13
CA LEU A 24 16.95 -4.12 11.77
C LEU A 24 15.98 -4.73 10.77
N VAL A 25 15.76 -4.06 9.63
CA VAL A 25 14.86 -4.55 8.59
C VAL A 25 15.33 -5.90 8.04
N LEU A 26 16.60 -6.00 7.65
CA LEU A 26 17.12 -7.24 7.08
C LEU A 26 17.15 -8.38 8.10
N SER A 27 17.47 -8.11 9.36
CA SER A 27 17.38 -9.12 10.44
C SER A 27 15.95 -9.58 10.67
N MET A 28 14.99 -8.64 10.76
CA MET A 28 13.57 -9.00 10.91
C MET A 28 13.06 -9.81 9.72
N THR A 29 13.37 -9.38 8.49
CA THR A 29 13.01 -10.13 7.29
C THR A 29 13.64 -11.51 7.30
N ALA A 30 14.92 -11.63 7.66
CA ALA A 30 15.59 -12.91 7.77
C ALA A 30 14.90 -13.83 8.79
N ILE A 31 14.60 -13.36 10.01
CA ILE A 31 13.88 -14.12 11.04
C ILE A 31 12.55 -14.63 10.51
N LEU A 32 11.77 -13.76 9.84
CA LEU A 32 10.47 -14.15 9.28
C LEU A 32 10.64 -15.20 8.17
N THR A 33 11.62 -15.02 7.27
CA THR A 33 11.83 -15.94 6.12
C THR A 33 12.49 -17.27 6.49
N THR A 34 13.23 -17.35 7.60
CA THR A 34 13.97 -18.57 7.99
C THR A 34 13.38 -19.25 9.22
N GLY A 35 12.56 -18.55 10.01
CA GLY A 35 12.09 -19.03 11.31
C GLY A 35 13.18 -19.08 12.39
N VAL A 36 14.42 -18.69 12.07
CA VAL A 36 15.56 -18.71 12.97
C VAL A 36 15.63 -17.39 13.74
N ALA A 37 15.74 -17.46 15.06
CA ALA A 37 15.97 -16.29 15.89
C ALA A 37 17.39 -15.75 15.69
N LEU A 38 17.51 -14.58 15.06
CA LEU A 38 18.77 -13.89 14.83
C LEU A 38 18.92 -12.71 15.80
N PRO A 39 20.12 -12.45 16.35
CA PRO A 39 20.34 -11.30 17.20
C PRO A 39 20.25 -10.00 16.39
N LEU A 40 19.65 -8.98 17.00
CA LEU A 40 19.63 -7.63 16.44
C LEU A 40 20.89 -6.89 16.88
N GLN A 41 21.72 -6.50 15.90
CA GLN A 41 22.96 -5.78 16.12
C GLN A 41 22.96 -4.42 15.41
N PRO A 42 21.99 -3.52 15.67
CA PRO A 42 21.96 -2.22 15.02
C PRO A 42 23.13 -1.33 15.45
N GLY A 43 23.70 -1.54 16.64
CA GLY A 43 24.83 -0.75 17.16
C GLY A 43 26.10 -0.83 16.29
N PRO A 44 26.67 -2.04 16.09
CA PRO A 44 27.82 -2.23 15.20
C PRO A 44 27.56 -1.72 13.77
N ALA A 45 26.36 -1.97 13.23
CA ALA A 45 25.98 -1.48 11.92
C ALA A 45 25.94 0.06 11.87
N ALA A 46 25.25 0.70 12.82
CA ALA A 46 25.20 2.16 12.88
C ALA A 46 26.60 2.79 12.99
N MET A 47 27.51 2.17 13.74
CA MET A 47 28.90 2.62 13.83
C MET A 47 29.67 2.43 12.52
N ALA A 48 29.54 1.28 11.85
CA ALA A 48 30.12 1.04 10.54
C ALA A 48 29.59 2.06 9.51
N GLY A 49 28.30 2.36 9.55
CA GLY A 49 27.64 3.35 8.69
C GLY A 49 28.14 4.76 8.92
N LEU A 50 28.30 5.17 10.19
CA LEU A 50 28.86 6.46 10.56
C LEU A 50 30.27 6.63 9.99
N LEU A 51 31.16 5.66 10.24
CA LEU A 51 32.57 5.73 9.83
C LEU A 51 32.73 5.72 8.31
N THR A 52 31.95 4.90 7.61
CA THR A 52 31.96 4.85 6.14
C THR A 52 31.37 6.09 5.50
N ALA A 53 30.34 6.69 6.10
CA ALA A 53 29.79 7.94 5.62
C ALA A 53 30.81 9.08 5.78
N LEU A 54 31.54 9.14 6.91
CA LEU A 54 32.63 10.09 7.11
C LEU A 54 33.75 9.93 6.07
N PHE A 55 34.12 8.69 5.75
CA PHE A 55 35.07 8.40 4.68
C PHE A 55 34.54 8.81 3.30
N GLY A 56 33.28 8.47 3.01
CA GLY A 56 32.62 8.78 1.75
C GLY A 56 32.53 10.27 1.46
N ILE A 57 32.30 11.10 2.49
CA ILE A 57 32.28 12.56 2.32
C ILE A 57 33.68 13.15 2.17
N ALA A 58 34.70 12.57 2.81
CA ALA A 58 36.09 12.96 2.60
C ALA A 58 36.57 12.65 1.18
N GLN A 59 36.09 11.55 0.59
CA GLN A 59 36.39 11.14 -0.79
C GLN A 59 35.51 11.80 -1.85
N ARG A 60 34.73 12.84 -1.52
CA ARG A 60 33.89 13.55 -2.49
C ARG A 60 34.61 14.05 -3.75
N PRO A 61 35.88 14.48 -3.72
CA PRO A 61 36.62 14.87 -4.91
C PRO A 61 36.87 13.72 -5.91
N ALA A 62 36.73 12.46 -5.49
CA ALA A 62 36.94 11.30 -6.35
C ALA A 62 35.77 11.06 -7.31
N ALA A 63 36.05 10.35 -8.42
CA ALA A 63 35.03 9.95 -9.38
C ALA A 63 33.91 9.14 -8.70
N PRO A 64 32.65 9.29 -9.14
CA PRO A 64 31.50 8.69 -8.45
C PRO A 64 31.57 7.15 -8.38
N LEU A 65 32.12 6.51 -9.42
CA LEU A 65 32.30 5.06 -9.44
C LEU A 65 33.31 4.59 -8.39
N ILE A 66 34.47 5.26 -8.31
CA ILE A 66 35.54 4.94 -7.36
C ILE A 66 35.02 5.09 -5.93
N ARG A 67 34.32 6.20 -5.64
CA ARG A 67 33.72 6.46 -4.32
C ARG A 67 32.70 5.40 -3.92
N ARG A 68 31.88 4.92 -4.85
CA ARG A 68 30.89 3.86 -4.57
C ARG A 68 31.57 2.55 -4.23
N ILE A 69 32.55 2.14 -5.03
CA ILE A 69 33.27 0.88 -4.81
C ILE A 69 34.07 0.94 -3.51
N SER A 70 34.85 2.02 -3.29
CA SER A 70 35.64 2.18 -2.07
C SER A 70 34.76 2.26 -0.82
N GLY A 71 33.62 2.97 -0.89
CA GLY A 71 32.65 3.07 0.19
C GLY A 71 32.02 1.72 0.55
N MET A 72 31.57 0.95 -0.44
CA MET A 72 31.00 -0.39 -0.22
C MET A 72 32.03 -1.38 0.34
N ILE A 73 33.27 -1.35 -0.16
CA ILE A 73 34.35 -2.21 0.36
C ILE A 73 34.67 -1.86 1.81
N LEU A 74 34.83 -0.56 2.12
CA LEU A 74 35.08 -0.13 3.50
C LEU A 74 33.91 -0.51 4.41
N LEU A 75 32.68 -0.38 3.92
CA LEU A 75 31.47 -0.72 4.68
C LEU A 75 31.43 -2.20 5.01
N LEU A 76 31.77 -3.05 4.05
CA LEU A 76 31.89 -4.49 4.25
C LEU A 76 32.94 -4.81 5.32
N ILE A 77 34.14 -4.22 5.22
CA ILE A 77 35.24 -4.44 6.17
C ILE A 77 34.84 -4.00 7.58
N LEU A 78 34.26 -2.80 7.72
CA LEU A 78 33.85 -2.26 9.02
C LEU A 78 32.67 -3.03 9.61
N LEU A 79 31.72 -3.48 8.81
CA LEU A 79 30.62 -4.31 9.26
C LEU A 79 31.16 -5.61 9.88
N VAL A 80 31.99 -6.34 9.14
CA VAL A 80 32.59 -7.60 9.62
C VAL A 80 33.47 -7.35 10.84
N GLY A 81 34.30 -6.30 10.84
CA GLY A 81 35.20 -5.99 11.95
C GLY A 81 34.47 -5.59 13.24
N LEU A 82 33.49 -4.70 13.15
CA LEU A 82 32.75 -4.20 14.32
C LEU A 82 31.73 -5.22 14.86
N SER A 83 31.27 -6.15 14.02
CA SER A 83 30.36 -7.23 14.44
C SER A 83 31.08 -8.51 14.85
N LEU A 84 32.38 -8.47 15.12
CA LEU A 84 33.19 -9.65 15.49
C LEU A 84 33.09 -10.80 14.47
N GLY A 85 33.00 -10.48 13.19
CA GLY A 85 32.92 -11.43 12.09
C GLY A 85 31.51 -11.81 11.65
N ALA A 86 30.49 -11.53 12.46
CA ALA A 86 29.14 -12.05 12.23
C ALA A 86 28.03 -10.98 12.43
N PRO A 87 27.72 -10.18 11.40
CA PRO A 87 26.77 -9.05 11.51
C PRO A 87 25.30 -9.46 11.65
N PHE A 88 24.97 -10.69 11.26
CA PHE A 88 23.61 -11.24 11.35
C PHE A 88 23.54 -12.52 12.17
N ASP A 89 24.54 -13.40 12.04
CA ASP A 89 24.48 -14.74 12.60
C ASP A 89 25.79 -15.15 13.32
N PRO A 90 25.97 -14.73 14.58
CA PRO A 90 27.13 -15.10 15.41
C PRO A 90 27.22 -16.59 15.72
N GLN A 91 26.11 -17.33 15.60
CA GLN A 91 26.04 -18.74 15.97
C GLN A 91 26.26 -19.65 14.75
N GLY A 92 26.31 -19.11 13.53
CA GLY A 92 26.51 -19.87 12.30
C GLY A 92 25.35 -20.81 11.97
N ILE A 93 24.13 -20.43 12.37
CA ILE A 93 22.90 -21.21 12.13
C ILE A 93 22.46 -21.10 10.66
N LEU A 94 22.65 -19.94 10.04
CA LEU A 94 22.25 -19.69 8.66
C LEU A 94 23.22 -20.33 7.68
N PRO A 95 22.73 -20.87 6.55
CA PRO A 95 23.55 -21.20 5.40
C PRO A 95 24.43 -20.02 4.98
N VAL A 96 25.68 -20.31 4.61
CA VAL A 96 26.68 -19.30 4.22
C VAL A 96 26.15 -18.34 3.14
N TRP A 97 25.41 -18.86 2.16
CA TRP A 97 24.85 -18.03 1.09
C TRP A 97 23.80 -17.03 1.58
N GLN A 98 22.99 -17.37 2.59
CA GLN A 98 22.00 -16.46 3.17
C GLN A 98 22.69 -15.33 3.93
N ASN A 99 23.70 -15.67 4.74
CA ASN A 99 24.48 -14.68 5.48
C ASN A 99 25.22 -13.73 4.52
N LEU A 100 25.83 -14.26 3.46
CA LEU A 100 26.46 -13.44 2.41
C LEU A 100 25.44 -12.55 1.69
N MET A 101 24.24 -13.05 1.39
CA MET A 101 23.18 -12.27 0.76
C MET A 101 22.74 -11.10 1.65
N LEU A 102 22.50 -11.34 2.95
CA LEU A 102 22.14 -10.30 3.91
C LEU A 102 23.24 -9.23 4.03
N LEU A 103 24.50 -9.65 4.02
CA LEU A 103 25.65 -8.75 4.06
C LEU A 103 25.75 -7.88 2.80
N LEU A 104 25.55 -8.46 1.61
CA LEU A 104 25.52 -7.74 0.33
C LEU A 104 24.32 -6.79 0.25
N MET A 105 23.15 -7.20 0.73
CA MET A 105 21.97 -6.34 0.80
C MET A 105 22.18 -5.15 1.74
N LEU A 106 22.73 -5.39 2.94
CA LEU A 106 22.99 -4.33 3.92
C LEU A 106 24.01 -3.32 3.38
N THR A 107 25.09 -3.79 2.78
CA THR A 107 26.13 -2.92 2.20
C THR A 107 25.58 -2.11 1.02
N ALA A 108 24.88 -2.75 0.09
CA ALA A 108 24.31 -2.07 -1.08
C ALA A 108 23.21 -1.07 -0.69
N ALA A 109 22.19 -1.51 0.04
CA ALA A 109 21.05 -0.68 0.43
C ALA A 109 21.47 0.45 1.39
N GLY A 110 22.34 0.13 2.35
CA GLY A 110 22.93 1.09 3.28
C GLY A 110 23.69 2.19 2.55
N TRP A 111 24.65 1.82 1.70
CA TRP A 111 25.45 2.78 0.96
C TRP A 111 24.61 3.65 0.01
N MET A 112 23.67 3.04 -0.74
CA MET A 112 22.78 3.79 -1.63
C MET A 112 21.92 4.81 -0.88
N SER A 113 21.43 4.44 0.31
CA SER A 113 20.60 5.33 1.13
C SER A 113 21.42 6.50 1.68
N ILE A 114 22.64 6.22 2.14
CA ILE A 114 23.61 7.23 2.60
C ILE A 114 23.96 8.20 1.45
N GLU A 115 24.34 7.69 0.28
CA GLU A 115 24.75 8.52 -0.86
C GLU A 115 23.61 9.42 -1.37
N LYS A 116 22.39 8.87 -1.48
CA LYS A 116 21.20 9.65 -1.88
C LYS A 116 20.86 10.75 -0.88
N THR A 117 21.00 10.46 0.42
CA THR A 117 20.69 11.41 1.50
C THR A 117 21.69 12.56 1.54
N ILE A 118 23.00 12.25 1.47
CA ILE A 118 24.06 13.28 1.49
C ILE A 118 24.04 14.12 0.20
N GLY A 119 23.60 13.55 -0.92
CA GLY A 119 23.42 14.30 -2.17
C GLY A 119 24.73 14.83 -2.73
N THR A 120 24.86 16.14 -2.90
CA THR A 120 26.05 16.82 -3.42
C THR A 120 26.88 17.51 -2.31
N ALA A 121 26.53 17.30 -1.04
CA ALA A 121 27.22 17.94 0.08
C ALA A 121 28.72 17.58 0.15
N GLY A 122 29.56 18.60 0.31
CA GLY A 122 30.98 18.45 0.62
C GLY A 122 31.25 18.42 2.14
N PRO A 123 32.50 18.14 2.57
CA PRO A 123 32.84 17.96 4.00
C PRO A 123 32.76 19.27 4.83
N GLY A 124 32.75 20.43 4.17
CA GLY A 124 32.75 21.73 4.84
C GLY A 124 31.39 22.16 5.41
N ARG A 125 31.28 23.47 5.67
CA ARG A 125 30.01 24.11 6.04
C ARG A 125 29.04 24.08 4.87
N MET A 126 27.80 23.68 5.15
CA MET A 126 26.72 23.67 4.19
C MET A 126 26.01 25.02 4.21
N ALA A 127 25.61 25.48 3.02
CA ALA A 127 24.61 26.54 2.93
C ALA A 127 23.30 26.08 3.58
N ARG A 128 22.49 27.03 4.05
CA ARG A 128 21.20 26.72 4.69
C ARG A 128 20.31 25.85 3.80
N TYR A 129 20.21 26.17 2.50
CA TYR A 129 19.42 25.40 1.55
C TYR A 129 19.89 23.93 1.46
N ALA A 130 21.20 23.68 1.43
CA ALA A 130 21.76 22.34 1.31
C ALA A 130 21.52 21.52 2.59
N ALA A 131 21.55 22.16 3.75
CA ALA A 131 21.19 21.52 5.02
C ALA A 131 19.69 21.17 5.06
N GLU A 132 18.81 22.09 4.64
CA GLU A 132 17.36 21.83 4.53
C GLU A 132 17.07 20.67 3.57
N GLU A 133 17.73 20.66 2.40
CA GLU A 133 17.60 19.58 1.42
C GLU A 133 18.05 18.22 1.97
N PHE A 134 19.14 18.18 2.74
CA PHE A 134 19.59 16.97 3.43
C PHE A 134 18.53 16.42 4.39
N TYR A 135 17.97 17.26 5.26
CA TYR A 135 16.94 16.82 6.22
C TYR A 135 15.66 16.37 5.51
N LEU A 136 15.25 17.06 4.45
CA LEU A 136 14.10 16.65 3.64
C LEU A 136 14.32 15.29 3.00
N ARG A 137 15.50 15.05 2.40
CA ARG A 137 15.85 13.75 1.81
C ARG A 137 15.88 12.63 2.86
N LEU A 138 16.44 12.91 4.04
CA LEU A 138 16.48 11.95 5.15
C LEU A 138 15.06 11.61 5.63
N LEU A 139 14.26 12.62 5.96
CA LEU A 139 12.88 12.42 6.45
C LEU A 139 11.98 11.76 5.40
N TRP A 140 12.10 12.18 4.13
CA TRP A 140 11.37 11.56 3.03
C TRP A 140 11.78 10.09 2.83
N GLY A 141 13.08 9.79 2.87
CA GLY A 141 13.58 8.42 2.78
C GLY A 141 13.09 7.54 3.92
N LEU A 142 13.15 8.05 5.16
CA LEU A 142 12.61 7.35 6.33
C LEU A 142 11.10 7.13 6.23
N GLY A 143 10.36 8.16 5.80
CA GLY A 143 8.92 8.09 5.58
C GLY A 143 8.55 7.04 4.53
N LEU A 144 9.26 7.01 3.39
CA LEU A 144 9.06 6.00 2.35
C LEU A 144 9.39 4.59 2.83
N MET A 145 10.49 4.41 3.57
CA MET A 145 10.87 3.11 4.13
C MET A 145 9.80 2.60 5.10
N MET A 146 9.34 3.45 6.02
CA MET A 146 8.27 3.09 6.96
C MET A 146 6.95 2.80 6.24
N PHE A 147 6.58 3.62 5.23
CA PHE A 147 5.39 3.38 4.42
C PHE A 147 5.44 2.03 3.73
N VAL A 148 6.56 1.69 3.09
CA VAL A 148 6.74 0.39 2.42
C VAL A 148 6.65 -0.76 3.44
N LEU A 149 7.26 -0.64 4.61
CA LEU A 149 7.18 -1.69 5.63
C LEU A 149 5.75 -1.88 6.16
N ILE A 150 5.06 -0.79 6.51
CA ILE A 150 3.69 -0.83 7.03
C ILE A 150 2.73 -1.45 6.01
N VAL A 151 2.90 -1.13 4.73
CA VAL A 151 2.06 -1.67 3.65
C VAL A 151 2.46 -3.10 3.30
N ALA A 152 3.72 -3.37 3.01
CA ALA A 152 4.15 -4.65 2.45
C ALA A 152 4.19 -5.79 3.47
N LEU A 153 4.49 -5.50 4.75
CA LEU A 153 4.60 -6.53 5.78
C LEU A 153 3.32 -7.35 5.97
N PRO A 154 2.12 -6.77 6.15
CA PRO A 154 0.89 -7.57 6.28
C PRO A 154 0.59 -8.41 5.04
N PHE A 155 0.88 -7.93 3.82
CA PHE A 155 0.73 -8.75 2.61
C PHE A 155 1.73 -9.90 2.55
N TYR A 156 2.98 -9.66 2.95
CA TYR A 156 4.00 -10.70 3.07
C TYR A 156 3.55 -11.78 4.07
N VAL A 157 3.06 -11.38 5.26
CA VAL A 157 2.55 -12.31 6.26
C VAL A 157 1.36 -13.08 5.72
N MET A 158 0.39 -12.42 5.10
CA MET A 158 -0.80 -13.06 4.52
C MET A 158 -0.44 -14.09 3.45
N PHE A 159 0.54 -13.79 2.59
CA PHE A 159 1.00 -14.73 1.59
C PHE A 159 1.72 -15.92 2.22
N MET A 160 2.63 -15.69 3.16
CA MET A 160 3.37 -16.79 3.77
C MET A 160 2.50 -17.69 4.65
N THR A 161 1.54 -17.13 5.40
CA THR A 161 0.60 -17.92 6.19
C THR A 161 -0.28 -18.81 5.31
N SER A 162 -0.63 -18.34 4.10
CA SER A 162 -1.46 -19.13 3.16
C SER A 162 -0.78 -20.40 2.64
N LEU A 163 0.56 -20.49 2.74
CA LEU A 163 1.36 -21.65 2.36
C LEU A 163 1.65 -22.59 3.55
N LYS A 164 1.24 -22.23 4.77
CA LYS A 164 1.52 -22.99 5.98
C LYS A 164 0.28 -23.72 6.50
N SER A 165 0.55 -24.87 7.14
CA SER A 165 -0.49 -25.59 7.87
C SER A 165 -0.85 -24.86 9.16
N GLN A 166 -2.11 -24.99 9.59
CA GLN A 166 -2.58 -24.43 10.86
C GLN A 166 -1.77 -24.95 12.06
N GLN A 167 -1.35 -26.22 12.05
CA GLN A 167 -0.53 -26.80 13.11
C GLN A 167 0.86 -26.13 13.20
N SER A 168 1.49 -25.87 12.04
CA SER A 168 2.80 -25.20 11.99
C SER A 168 2.72 -23.77 12.54
N LEU A 169 1.67 -23.03 12.17
CA LEU A 169 1.44 -21.66 12.66
C LEU A 169 1.14 -21.61 14.17
N LEU A 170 0.50 -22.64 14.73
CA LEU A 170 0.25 -22.74 16.17
C LEU A 170 1.52 -23.07 16.97
N GLN A 171 2.45 -23.84 16.39
CA GLN A 171 3.71 -24.19 17.03
C GLN A 171 4.71 -23.03 17.04
N ASN A 172 4.83 -22.31 15.91
CA ASN A 172 5.66 -21.13 15.80
C ASN A 172 4.99 -20.06 14.93
N PRO A 173 4.27 -19.10 15.53
CA PRO A 173 3.50 -18.09 14.79
C PRO A 173 4.38 -17.08 14.04
N LEU A 174 5.69 -17.05 14.30
CA LEU A 174 6.64 -16.13 13.67
C LEU A 174 7.49 -16.81 12.58
N ASP A 175 7.34 -18.12 12.41
CA ASP A 175 8.04 -18.85 11.36
C ASP A 175 7.26 -18.82 10.05
N PHE A 176 7.71 -17.99 9.11
CA PHE A 176 7.18 -17.89 7.75
C PHE A 176 8.13 -18.50 6.72
N SER A 177 9.00 -19.42 7.13
CA SER A 177 9.90 -20.14 6.23
C SER A 177 9.15 -21.09 5.28
N ILE A 178 9.69 -21.24 4.07
CA ILE A 178 9.18 -22.17 3.06
C ILE A 178 10.08 -23.40 3.05
N ASP A 179 9.53 -24.54 3.44
CA ASP A 179 10.18 -25.83 3.26
C ASP A 179 9.85 -26.37 1.86
N LEU A 180 10.81 -26.32 0.94
CA LEU A 180 10.63 -26.85 -0.42
C LEU A 180 10.73 -28.38 -0.47
N SER A 181 11.16 -29.04 0.60
CA SER A 181 11.34 -30.49 0.65
C SER A 181 10.03 -31.25 0.80
N VAL A 182 8.98 -30.63 1.37
CA VAL A 182 7.66 -31.27 1.58
C VAL A 182 6.86 -31.51 0.29
N GLY A 183 7.36 -31.02 -0.85
CA GLY A 183 6.74 -31.17 -2.16
C GLY A 183 5.59 -30.20 -2.43
N PHE A 184 5.31 -29.94 -3.71
CA PHE A 184 4.32 -28.96 -4.17
C PHE A 184 2.90 -29.23 -3.64
N ALA A 185 2.50 -30.51 -3.59
CA ALA A 185 1.16 -30.89 -3.15
C ALA A 185 0.89 -30.52 -1.68
N THR A 186 1.89 -30.65 -0.80
CA THR A 186 1.79 -30.27 0.61
C THR A 186 1.85 -28.76 0.78
N LEU A 187 2.74 -28.08 0.05
CA LEU A 187 2.92 -26.63 0.13
C LEU A 187 1.66 -25.86 -0.31
N PHE A 188 0.99 -26.33 -1.36
CA PHE A 188 -0.26 -25.73 -1.87
C PHE A 188 -1.51 -26.45 -1.39
N ARG A 189 -1.42 -27.29 -0.36
CA ARG A 189 -2.54 -28.09 0.14
C ARG A 189 -3.77 -27.25 0.44
N SER A 190 -3.61 -26.13 1.14
CA SER A 190 -4.71 -25.22 1.47
C SER A 190 -5.43 -24.68 0.22
N TYR A 191 -4.69 -24.40 -0.85
CA TYR A 191 -5.28 -23.98 -2.12
C TYR A 191 -6.01 -25.13 -2.82
N ILE A 192 -5.42 -26.34 -2.84
CA ILE A 192 -6.03 -27.52 -3.45
C ILE A 192 -7.35 -27.85 -2.74
N GLU A 193 -7.35 -27.93 -1.40
CA GLU A 193 -8.56 -28.19 -0.59
C GLU A 193 -9.63 -27.10 -0.85
N LEU A 194 -9.23 -25.82 -0.88
CA LEU A 194 -10.14 -24.71 -1.14
C LEU A 194 -10.87 -24.84 -2.48
N PHE A 195 -10.17 -25.18 -3.55
CA PHE A 195 -10.75 -25.31 -4.88
C PHE A 195 -11.43 -26.65 -5.15
N ALA A 196 -10.92 -27.76 -4.59
CA ALA A 196 -11.44 -29.10 -4.83
C ALA A 196 -12.62 -29.46 -3.91
N ASP A 197 -12.55 -29.10 -2.63
CA ASP A 197 -13.48 -29.61 -1.61
C ASP A 197 -14.53 -28.59 -1.18
N TYR A 198 -14.17 -27.30 -1.16
CA TYR A 198 -15.05 -26.23 -0.64
C TYR A 198 -15.82 -25.47 -1.74
N GLY A 199 -15.65 -25.84 -3.02
CA GLY A 199 -16.33 -25.17 -4.12
C GLY A 199 -16.04 -23.67 -4.19
N PHE A 200 -14.85 -23.24 -3.77
CA PHE A 200 -14.49 -21.83 -3.61
C PHE A 200 -14.64 -21.00 -4.88
N LEU A 201 -14.46 -21.61 -6.07
CA LEU A 201 -14.69 -20.93 -7.33
C LEU A 201 -16.13 -20.42 -7.46
N THR A 202 -17.12 -21.19 -6.99
CA THR A 202 -18.53 -20.78 -6.97
C THR A 202 -18.75 -19.60 -6.03
N LEU A 203 -18.11 -19.62 -4.85
CA LEU A 203 -18.18 -18.51 -3.90
C LEU A 203 -17.57 -17.23 -4.48
N LEU A 204 -16.39 -17.35 -5.10
CA LEU A 204 -15.71 -16.24 -5.76
C LEU A 204 -16.53 -15.67 -6.91
N LEU A 205 -17.13 -16.54 -7.73
CA LEU A 205 -18.01 -16.12 -8.83
C LEU A 205 -19.28 -15.44 -8.31
N ASN A 206 -19.88 -15.93 -7.22
CA ASN A 206 -21.03 -15.29 -6.59
C ASN A 206 -20.69 -13.86 -6.14
N SER A 207 -19.56 -13.68 -5.43
CA SER A 207 -19.08 -12.35 -5.00
C SER A 207 -18.79 -11.44 -6.20
N ALA A 208 -18.16 -11.97 -7.26
CA ALA A 208 -17.89 -11.21 -8.48
C ALA A 208 -19.17 -10.77 -9.19
N ILE A 209 -20.13 -11.68 -9.38
CA ILE A 209 -21.41 -11.40 -10.03
C ILE A 209 -22.18 -10.34 -9.23
N VAL A 210 -22.30 -10.50 -7.91
CA VAL A 210 -23.00 -9.53 -7.05
C VAL A 210 -22.30 -8.18 -7.06
N SER A 211 -20.96 -8.15 -6.98
CA SER A 211 -20.20 -6.89 -6.99
C SER A 211 -20.33 -6.14 -8.31
N VAL A 212 -20.19 -6.82 -9.45
CA VAL A 212 -20.35 -6.21 -10.77
C VAL A 212 -21.79 -5.77 -11.02
N ALA A 213 -22.77 -6.59 -10.66
CA ALA A 213 -24.18 -6.22 -10.75
C ALA A 213 -24.49 -4.98 -9.89
N THR A 214 -23.92 -4.92 -8.69
CA THR A 214 -24.04 -3.76 -7.80
C THR A 214 -23.46 -2.51 -8.44
N VAL A 215 -22.25 -2.59 -9.02
CA VAL A 215 -21.65 -1.45 -9.74
C VAL A 215 -22.56 -0.96 -10.87
N VAL A 216 -23.05 -1.88 -11.71
CA VAL A 216 -23.91 -1.53 -12.85
C VAL A 216 -25.20 -0.87 -12.37
N LEU A 217 -25.90 -1.48 -11.42
CA LEU A 217 -27.15 -0.95 -10.87
C LEU A 217 -26.92 0.40 -10.18
N THR A 218 -25.88 0.51 -9.37
CA THR A 218 -25.55 1.75 -8.67
C THR A 218 -25.23 2.88 -9.65
N LEU A 219 -24.44 2.64 -10.68
CA LEU A 219 -24.15 3.66 -11.71
C LEU A 219 -25.39 4.01 -12.53
N LEU A 220 -26.22 3.01 -12.87
CA LEU A 220 -27.46 3.21 -13.62
C LEU A 220 -28.39 4.22 -12.94
N PHE A 221 -28.49 4.20 -11.60
CA PHE A 221 -29.31 5.15 -10.84
C PHE A 221 -28.54 6.42 -10.44
N SER A 222 -27.28 6.30 -10.02
CA SER A 222 -26.51 7.42 -9.51
C SER A 222 -26.05 8.40 -10.58
N VAL A 223 -25.75 7.96 -11.81
CA VAL A 223 -25.35 8.86 -12.91
C VAL A 223 -26.46 9.85 -13.27
N PRO A 224 -27.68 9.41 -13.66
CA PRO A 224 -28.76 10.35 -13.97
C PRO A 224 -29.21 11.14 -12.75
N GLY A 225 -29.22 10.50 -11.56
CA GLY A 225 -29.52 11.17 -10.30
C GLY A 225 -28.56 12.31 -10.01
N ALA A 226 -27.26 12.05 -10.04
CA ALA A 226 -26.21 13.03 -9.79
C ALA A 226 -26.24 14.17 -10.82
N TYR A 227 -26.45 13.86 -12.10
CA TYR A 227 -26.60 14.88 -13.14
C TYR A 227 -27.81 15.79 -12.84
N ALA A 228 -28.95 15.21 -12.47
CA ALA A 228 -30.13 15.97 -12.08
C ALA A 228 -29.84 16.89 -10.89
N VAL A 229 -29.21 16.38 -9.83
CA VAL A 229 -28.85 17.19 -8.65
C VAL A 229 -27.77 18.23 -8.94
N ALA A 230 -26.91 18.03 -9.94
CA ALA A 230 -25.86 18.98 -10.30
C ALA A 230 -26.37 20.09 -11.23
N LYS A 231 -27.10 19.73 -12.29
CA LYS A 231 -27.43 20.62 -13.40
C LYS A 231 -28.88 21.09 -13.43
N LEU A 232 -29.83 20.30 -12.90
CA LEU A 232 -31.25 20.66 -12.94
C LEU A 232 -31.68 21.46 -11.70
N ARG A 233 -32.76 22.22 -11.84
CA ARG A 233 -33.42 22.98 -10.77
C ARG A 233 -34.75 22.31 -10.46
N PHE A 234 -34.90 21.75 -9.27
CA PHE A 234 -36.13 21.11 -8.79
C PHE A 234 -36.27 21.28 -7.27
N PRO A 235 -37.50 21.28 -6.73
CA PRO A 235 -37.72 21.38 -5.29
C PRO A 235 -37.16 20.14 -4.56
N GLY A 236 -36.39 20.35 -3.49
CA GLY A 236 -35.76 19.26 -2.71
C GLY A 236 -34.32 18.90 -3.08
N ARG A 237 -33.71 19.59 -4.06
CA ARG A 237 -32.31 19.40 -4.47
C ARG A 237 -31.29 19.44 -3.33
N GLN A 238 -31.44 20.40 -2.40
CA GLN A 238 -30.53 20.54 -1.25
C GLN A 238 -30.72 19.41 -0.23
N TRP A 239 -31.97 18.99 -0.01
CA TRP A 239 -32.27 17.87 0.89
C TRP A 239 -31.70 16.56 0.36
N LEU A 240 -31.86 16.27 -0.93
CA LEU A 240 -31.29 15.06 -1.56
C LEU A 240 -29.74 15.06 -1.52
N SER A 241 -29.11 16.23 -1.60
CA SER A 241 -27.67 16.34 -1.45
C SER A 241 -27.20 16.14 0.00
N GLY A 242 -28.03 16.52 0.98
CA GLY A 242 -27.73 16.38 2.41
C GLY A 242 -28.12 15.01 2.99
N SER A 243 -29.09 14.32 2.39
CA SER A 243 -29.60 13.03 2.88
C SER A 243 -28.57 11.91 2.84
N VAL A 244 -27.55 12.02 1.99
CA VAL A 244 -26.42 11.09 1.94
C VAL A 244 -25.69 11.00 3.29
N LEU A 245 -25.57 12.11 4.01
CA LEU A 245 -24.98 12.13 5.35
C LEU A 245 -25.87 11.40 6.38
N LEU A 246 -27.20 11.54 6.26
CA LEU A 246 -28.16 10.89 7.17
C LEU A 246 -28.11 9.37 7.04
N ILE A 247 -27.91 8.85 5.83
CA ILE A 247 -27.83 7.40 5.58
C ILE A 247 -26.63 6.78 6.29
N TYR A 248 -25.50 7.50 6.38
CA TYR A 248 -24.31 7.04 7.09
C TYR A 248 -24.39 7.13 8.62
N LEU A 249 -25.26 8.00 9.15
CA LEU A 249 -25.45 8.10 10.59
C LEU A 249 -26.21 6.90 11.17
N ILE A 250 -26.90 6.12 10.32
CA ILE A 250 -27.60 4.91 10.73
C ILE A 250 -26.65 3.72 10.57
N PRO A 251 -26.29 3.02 11.66
CA PRO A 251 -25.49 1.81 11.57
C PRO A 251 -26.19 0.74 10.73
N ALA A 252 -25.53 0.24 9.69
CA ALA A 252 -26.08 -0.77 8.77
C ALA A 252 -26.60 -2.03 9.49
N ILE A 253 -25.98 -2.40 10.62
CA ILE A 253 -26.39 -3.54 11.45
C ILE A 253 -27.84 -3.44 11.94
N ILE A 254 -28.38 -2.24 12.15
CA ILE A 254 -29.77 -2.02 12.59
C ILE A 254 -30.75 -2.47 11.51
N LEU A 255 -30.35 -2.42 10.24
CA LEU A 255 -31.19 -2.79 9.11
C LEU A 255 -31.26 -4.30 8.89
N VAL A 256 -30.44 -5.12 9.55
CA VAL A 256 -30.37 -6.57 9.31
C VAL A 256 -31.70 -7.27 9.64
N ILE A 257 -32.29 -7.01 10.81
CA ILE A 257 -33.56 -7.61 11.23
C ILE A 257 -34.70 -7.25 10.27
N PRO A 258 -34.95 -5.96 9.97
CA PRO A 258 -36.05 -5.60 9.06
C PRO A 258 -35.79 -6.09 7.62
N LEU A 259 -34.56 -6.03 7.11
CA LEU A 259 -34.23 -6.59 5.80
C LEU A 259 -34.47 -8.10 5.76
N TYR A 260 -34.04 -8.84 6.79
CA TYR A 260 -34.30 -10.27 6.87
C TYR A 260 -35.80 -10.59 6.85
N ALA A 261 -36.61 -9.85 7.61
CA ALA A 261 -38.06 -10.05 7.63
C ALA A 261 -38.70 -9.80 6.26
N VAL A 262 -38.35 -8.68 5.61
CA VAL A 262 -38.88 -8.31 4.28
C VAL A 262 -38.45 -9.32 3.21
N PHE A 263 -37.16 -9.66 3.14
CA PHE A 263 -36.65 -10.57 2.11
C PHE A 263 -37.10 -12.00 2.34
N SER A 264 -37.39 -12.41 3.59
CA SER A 264 -38.04 -13.69 3.88
C SER A 264 -39.48 -13.73 3.38
N GLN A 265 -40.25 -12.64 3.53
CA GLN A 265 -41.63 -12.56 3.01
C GLN A 265 -41.66 -12.56 1.47
N LEU A 266 -40.68 -11.92 0.84
CA LEU A 266 -40.52 -11.86 -0.62
C LEU A 266 -39.94 -13.16 -1.22
N GLY A 267 -39.55 -14.15 -0.41
CA GLY A 267 -38.90 -15.37 -0.89
C GLY A 267 -37.49 -15.15 -1.45
N LEU A 268 -36.87 -14.00 -1.16
CA LEU A 268 -35.52 -13.61 -1.62
C LEU A 268 -34.42 -13.95 -0.59
N ARG A 269 -34.77 -14.68 0.47
CA ARG A 269 -33.80 -15.17 1.46
C ARG A 269 -32.80 -16.12 0.77
N ASN A 270 -31.52 -15.99 1.13
CA ASN A 270 -30.45 -16.83 0.59
C ASN A 270 -30.36 -16.78 -0.96
N SER A 271 -30.53 -15.59 -1.54
CA SER A 271 -30.50 -15.39 -2.99
C SER A 271 -29.53 -14.27 -3.38
N LEU A 272 -28.80 -14.47 -4.48
CA LEU A 272 -27.93 -13.42 -5.06
C LEU A 272 -28.74 -12.21 -5.53
N LEU A 273 -29.96 -12.43 -6.02
CA LEU A 273 -30.88 -11.36 -6.41
C LEU A 273 -31.19 -10.46 -5.21
N GLY A 274 -31.38 -11.05 -4.03
CA GLY A 274 -31.58 -10.31 -2.80
C GLY A 274 -30.41 -9.35 -2.51
N LEU A 275 -29.17 -9.84 -2.62
CA LEU A 275 -27.96 -9.03 -2.45
C LEU A 275 -27.85 -7.92 -3.50
N CYS A 276 -28.14 -8.22 -4.77
CA CYS A 276 -28.17 -7.24 -5.86
C CYS A 276 -29.22 -6.13 -5.69
N ILE A 277 -30.18 -6.27 -4.76
CA ILE A 277 -31.12 -5.20 -4.40
C ILE A 277 -30.58 -4.39 -3.21
N VAL A 278 -30.08 -5.08 -2.18
CA VAL A 278 -29.63 -4.44 -0.94
C VAL A 278 -28.38 -3.60 -1.16
N TYR A 279 -27.38 -4.14 -1.88
CA TYR A 279 -26.08 -3.48 -2.02
C TYR A 279 -26.15 -2.17 -2.84
N PRO A 280 -26.93 -2.07 -3.93
CA PRO A 280 -27.15 -0.76 -4.56
C PRO A 280 -27.84 0.25 -3.65
N ALA A 281 -28.80 -0.19 -2.81
CA ALA A 281 -29.51 0.72 -1.92
C ALA A 281 -28.57 1.43 -0.93
N THR A 282 -27.49 0.76 -0.50
CA THR A 282 -26.48 1.34 0.39
C THR A 282 -25.42 2.17 -0.35
N THR A 283 -25.11 1.82 -1.61
CA THR A 283 -24.03 2.46 -2.38
C THR A 283 -24.48 3.63 -3.28
N ILE A 284 -25.74 3.64 -3.74
CA ILE A 284 -26.33 4.72 -4.57
C ILE A 284 -26.17 6.12 -3.95
N PRO A 285 -26.45 6.35 -2.66
CA PRO A 285 -26.34 7.69 -2.07
C PRO A 285 -24.95 8.29 -2.20
N VAL A 286 -23.92 7.47 -1.99
CA VAL A 286 -22.51 7.87 -2.02
C VAL A 286 -22.03 8.09 -3.44
N ALA A 287 -22.37 7.15 -4.33
CA ALA A 287 -22.08 7.28 -5.75
C ALA A 287 -22.72 8.56 -6.33
N LEU A 288 -23.97 8.85 -5.96
CA LEU A 288 -24.67 10.07 -6.37
C LEU A 288 -23.96 11.32 -5.83
N TYR A 289 -23.55 11.33 -4.56
CA TYR A 289 -22.83 12.45 -3.97
C TYR A 289 -21.48 12.71 -4.66
N MET A 290 -20.68 11.66 -4.88
CA MET A 290 -19.38 11.75 -5.54
C MET A 290 -19.52 12.25 -6.98
N LEU A 291 -20.44 11.65 -7.76
CA LEU A 291 -20.68 12.04 -9.15
C LEU A 291 -21.27 13.45 -9.27
N ARG A 292 -22.10 13.88 -8.32
CA ARG A 292 -22.66 15.24 -8.30
C ARG A 292 -21.54 16.27 -8.20
N GLY A 293 -20.56 16.05 -7.33
CA GLY A 293 -19.41 16.94 -7.17
C GLY A 293 -18.65 17.12 -8.48
N TYR A 294 -18.50 16.03 -9.25
CA TYR A 294 -17.85 16.05 -10.55
C TYR A 294 -18.69 16.73 -11.64
N PHE A 295 -19.96 16.34 -11.81
CA PHE A 295 -20.84 16.93 -12.82
C PHE A 295 -21.10 18.42 -12.60
N ALA A 296 -21.04 18.90 -11.34
CA ALA A 296 -21.13 20.32 -11.03
C ALA A 296 -19.93 21.13 -11.56
N GLY A 297 -18.77 20.49 -11.76
CA GLY A 297 -17.57 21.12 -12.32
C GLY A 297 -17.56 21.21 -13.85
N LEU A 298 -18.45 20.50 -14.55
CA LEU A 298 -18.55 20.59 -16.00
C LEU A 298 -19.17 21.95 -16.41
N PRO A 299 -18.58 22.69 -17.36
CA PRO A 299 -19.16 23.93 -17.88
C PRO A 299 -20.61 23.73 -18.33
N SER A 300 -21.51 24.66 -18.00
CA SER A 300 -22.92 24.63 -18.45
C SER A 300 -23.07 24.77 -19.95
N ASP A 301 -22.15 25.49 -20.59
CA ASP A 301 -22.19 25.79 -22.03
C ASP A 301 -22.19 24.53 -22.90
N LEU A 302 -21.61 23.43 -22.39
CA LEU A 302 -21.63 22.13 -23.07
C LEU A 302 -23.03 21.51 -23.12
N ASP A 303 -23.80 21.67 -22.04
CA ASP A 303 -25.17 21.18 -21.98
C ASP A 303 -26.07 22.05 -22.88
N ASP A 304 -25.85 23.37 -22.86
CA ASP A 304 -26.59 24.33 -23.69
C ASP A 304 -26.30 24.11 -25.19
N ALA A 305 -25.03 23.89 -25.57
CA ALA A 305 -24.66 23.54 -26.93
C ALA A 305 -25.35 22.23 -27.39
N GLY A 306 -25.35 21.21 -26.54
CA GLY A 306 -26.05 19.94 -26.84
C GLY A 306 -27.56 20.11 -27.02
N LEU A 307 -28.20 20.97 -26.22
CA LEU A 307 -29.61 21.30 -26.39
C LEU A 307 -29.89 22.05 -27.70
N MET A 308 -28.99 22.97 -28.10
CA MET A 308 -29.09 23.68 -29.37
C MET A 308 -28.92 22.74 -30.58
N ASP A 309 -28.10 21.70 -30.44
CA ASP A 309 -27.93 20.63 -31.43
C ASP A 309 -29.10 19.61 -31.44
N GLY A 310 -30.14 19.83 -30.63
CA GLY A 310 -31.34 18.99 -30.58
C GLY A 310 -31.19 17.72 -29.73
N LEU A 311 -30.15 17.61 -28.90
CA LEU A 311 -30.00 16.48 -27.99
C LEU A 311 -31.03 16.55 -26.84
N SER A 312 -31.63 15.42 -26.51
CA SER A 312 -32.40 15.27 -25.28
C SER A 312 -31.49 15.24 -24.06
N ARG A 313 -32.03 15.48 -22.86
CA ARG A 313 -31.23 15.45 -21.61
C ARG A 313 -30.54 14.11 -21.38
N LEU A 314 -31.20 12.99 -21.73
CA LEU A 314 -30.59 11.66 -21.62
C LEU A 314 -29.44 11.47 -22.63
N GLN A 315 -29.58 12.06 -23.82
CA GLN A 315 -28.50 12.09 -24.81
C GLN A 315 -27.33 12.97 -24.35
N ILE A 316 -27.59 14.10 -23.69
CA ILE A 316 -26.53 14.93 -23.10
C ILE A 316 -25.79 14.14 -22.01
N ILE A 317 -26.52 13.47 -21.11
CA ILE A 317 -25.90 12.61 -20.09
C ILE A 317 -25.01 11.54 -20.74
N THR A 318 -25.52 10.83 -21.75
CA THR A 318 -24.81 9.69 -22.33
C THR A 318 -23.70 10.05 -23.31
N ARG A 319 -23.86 11.12 -24.08
CA ARG A 319 -22.92 11.51 -25.16
C ARG A 319 -21.95 12.62 -24.76
N ILE A 320 -22.25 13.41 -23.73
CA ILE A 320 -21.42 14.54 -23.29
C ILE A 320 -20.96 14.33 -21.84
N ALA A 321 -21.88 14.29 -20.88
CA ALA A 321 -21.52 14.28 -19.46
C ALA A 321 -20.76 13.00 -19.05
N MET A 322 -21.20 11.82 -19.48
CA MET A 322 -20.55 10.54 -19.13
C MET A 322 -19.13 10.42 -19.71
N PRO A 323 -18.88 10.62 -21.03
CA PRO A 323 -17.53 10.53 -21.58
C PRO A 323 -16.55 11.52 -20.95
N LEU A 324 -16.98 12.75 -20.70
CA LEU A 324 -16.17 13.75 -20.01
C LEU A 324 -15.90 13.40 -18.53
N SER A 325 -16.77 12.59 -17.92
CA SER A 325 -16.67 12.17 -16.52
C SER A 325 -16.17 10.76 -16.32
N MET A 326 -15.65 10.12 -17.37
CA MET A 326 -15.23 8.72 -17.31
C MET A 326 -14.21 8.42 -16.20
N PRO A 327 -13.20 9.30 -15.93
CA PRO A 327 -12.29 9.10 -14.81
C PRO A 327 -13.01 9.05 -13.45
N ALA A 328 -13.99 9.93 -13.24
CA ALA A 328 -14.77 9.96 -12.00
C ALA A 328 -15.74 8.78 -11.89
N ILE A 329 -16.40 8.41 -12.99
CA ILE A 329 -17.26 7.22 -13.05
C ILE A 329 -16.45 5.96 -12.73
N ALA A 330 -15.22 5.84 -13.26
CA ALA A 330 -14.33 4.73 -12.95
C ALA A 330 -13.91 4.69 -11.47
N SER A 331 -13.59 5.84 -10.86
CA SER A 331 -13.29 5.92 -9.43
C SER A 331 -14.49 5.51 -8.56
N VAL A 332 -15.69 5.95 -8.92
CA VAL A 332 -16.92 5.58 -8.22
C VAL A 332 -17.25 4.11 -8.43
N ALA A 333 -17.08 3.57 -9.64
CA ALA A 333 -17.26 2.16 -9.93
C ALA A 333 -16.34 1.28 -9.07
N LEU A 334 -15.06 1.64 -8.95
CA LEU A 334 -14.10 0.92 -8.12
C LEU A 334 -14.46 0.99 -6.64
N TYR A 335 -14.89 2.16 -6.16
CA TYR A 335 -15.39 2.32 -4.80
C TYR A 335 -16.59 1.40 -4.53
N VAL A 336 -17.60 1.42 -5.40
CA VAL A 336 -18.81 0.57 -5.26
C VAL A 336 -18.45 -0.90 -5.31
N PHE A 337 -17.55 -1.31 -6.22
CA PHE A 337 -17.07 -2.67 -6.31
C PHE A 337 -16.40 -3.12 -5.02
N MET A 338 -15.49 -2.29 -4.48
CA MET A 338 -14.76 -2.59 -3.24
C MET A 338 -15.71 -2.78 -2.04
N ILE A 339 -16.75 -1.95 -1.92
CA ILE A 339 -17.77 -2.10 -0.88
C ILE A 339 -18.53 -3.41 -1.07
N ALA A 340 -19.06 -3.66 -2.27
CA ALA A 340 -19.85 -4.86 -2.55
C ALA A 340 -19.05 -6.16 -2.45
N TRP A 341 -17.73 -6.11 -2.70
CA TRP A 341 -16.83 -7.26 -2.63
C TRP A 341 -16.44 -7.60 -1.18
N ASN A 342 -16.35 -6.59 -0.31
CA ASN A 342 -15.90 -6.77 1.07
C ASN A 342 -17.03 -7.15 2.05
N GLU A 343 -18.29 -7.01 1.63
CA GLU A 343 -19.48 -7.38 2.42
C GLU A 343 -19.89 -8.85 2.23
#